data_AF-G5A392-F1
#
_entry.id   AF-G5A392-F1
#
_cell.length_a   1.000
_cell.length_b   1.000
_cell.length_c   1.000
_cell.angle_alpha   90.00
_cell.angle_beta   90.00
_cell.angle_gamma   90.00
#
_symmetry.space_group_name_H-M   'P 1'
#
loop_
_entity.id
_entity.type
_entity.pdbx_description
1 polymer ?
#
loop_
_entity_poly.entity_id
_entity_poly.type
_entity_poly.pdbx_seq_one_letter_code
_entity_poly.pdbx_strand_id
1 'polypeptide(L)'
;ECDFYSASSDIWTSIKCESFISLTVHYLDSLFNIKSWTLEVTSIPGKHDGEAIADVLLRCFAWWRLDPKKCVRFLRDAASN
;
A
#
# COMPACT_ATOMS: atom_id res chain seq x y z
N GLU A 1 8.99 10.88 14.24
CA GLU A 1 9.21 9.53 14.76
C GLU A 1 8.98 8.52 13.66
N CYS A 2 9.87 7.53 13.61
CA CYS A 2 10.10 6.53 12.58
C CYS A 2 10.68 7.03 11.23
N ASP A 3 11.98 6.77 11.03
CA ASP A 3 12.68 7.08 9.77
C ASP A 3 12.47 6.02 8.68
N PHE A 4 12.04 4.82 9.04
CA PHE A 4 11.89 3.68 8.14
C PHE A 4 10.59 2.95 8.45
N TYR A 5 9.93 2.42 7.43
CA TYR A 5 8.67 1.68 7.57
C TYR A 5 8.65 0.50 6.63
N SER A 6 7.81 -0.50 6.92
CA SER A 6 7.37 -1.45 5.92
C SER A 6 5.97 -1.09 5.46
N ALA A 7 5.61 -1.53 4.27
CA ALA A 7 4.27 -1.36 3.75
C ALA A 7 3.73 -2.67 3.20
N SER A 8 2.42 -2.80 3.17
CA SER A 8 1.73 -3.88 2.49
C SER A 8 0.62 -3.31 1.62
N SER A 9 0.35 -3.95 0.49
CA SER A 9 -0.88 -3.71 -0.26
C SER A 9 -1.63 -5.01 -0.48
N ASP A 10 -2.94 -4.93 -0.40
CA ASP A 10 -3.86 -6.00 -0.76
C ASP A 10 -4.74 -5.53 -1.91
N ILE A 11 -4.98 -6.39 -2.90
CA ILE A 11 -5.88 -6.13 -4.02
C ILE A 11 -7.00 -7.16 -3.96
N TRP A 12 -8.24 -6.68 -4.02
CA TRP A 12 -9.40 -7.56 -4.04
C TRP A 12 -10.48 -7.01 -4.94
N THR A 13 -11.34 -7.91 -5.40
CA THR A 13 -12.58 -7.56 -6.09
C THR A 13 -13.74 -7.76 -5.12
N SER A 14 -14.57 -6.73 -4.98
CA SER A 14 -15.76 -6.77 -4.13
C SER A 14 -16.85 -7.65 -4.74
N ILE A 15 -17.89 -7.95 -3.94
CA ILE A 15 -19.08 -8.66 -4.41
C ILE A 15 -19.84 -7.95 -5.54
N LYS A 16 -19.58 -6.65 -5.76
CA LYS A 16 -20.16 -5.85 -6.85
C LYS A 16 -19.28 -5.84 -8.11
N CYS A 17 -18.25 -6.69 -8.17
CA CYS A 17 -17.25 -6.71 -9.24
C CYS A 17 -16.46 -5.40 -9.35
N GLU A 18 -16.30 -4.68 -8.23
CA GLU A 18 -15.46 -3.48 -8.16
C GLU A 18 -14.13 -3.84 -7.53
N SER A 19 -13.03 -3.47 -8.16
CA SER A 19 -11.70 -3.78 -7.65
C SER A 19 -11.11 -2.64 -6.85
N PHE A 20 -10.41 -3.00 -5.77
CA PHE A 20 -9.81 -2.08 -4.82
C PHE A 20 -8.37 -2.46 -4.54
N ILE A 21 -7.59 -1.47 -4.11
CA ILE A 21 -6.27 -1.66 -3.53
C ILE A 21 -6.20 -0.93 -2.19
N SER A 22 -5.56 -1.57 -1.21
CA SER A 22 -5.21 -0.94 0.06
C SER A 22 -3.72 -0.61 0.13
N LEU A 23 -3.37 0.40 0.91
CA LEU A 23 -2.01 0.66 1.35
C LEU A 23 -1.98 0.74 2.88
N THR A 24 -1.27 -0.19 3.50
CA THR A 24 -1.06 -0.23 4.95
C THR A 24 0.42 -0.05 5.25
N VAL A 25 0.75 0.87 6.16
CA VAL A 25 2.12 1.06 6.66
C VAL A 25 2.27 0.42 8.03
N HIS A 26 3.43 -0.15 8.28
CA HIS A 26 3.80 -0.76 9.55
C HIS A 26 5.15 -0.20 10.00
N TYR A 27 5.23 0.22 11.25
CA TYR A 27 6.44 0.82 11.78
C TYR A 27 6.50 0.69 13.31
N LEU A 28 7.68 0.94 13.89
CA LEU A 28 7.87 0.98 15.34
C LEU A 28 7.90 2.43 15.82
N ASP A 29 7.11 2.76 16.84
CA ASP A 29 7.23 4.05 17.52
C ASP A 29 8.49 4.10 18.40
N SER A 30 8.77 5.26 19.02
CA SER A 30 9.95 5.45 19.88
C SER A 30 9.96 4.58 21.13
N LEU A 31 8.81 4.02 21.50
CA LEU A 31 8.65 3.10 22.62
C LEU A 31 8.67 1.63 22.15
N PHE A 32 9.07 1.38 20.89
CA PHE A 32 9.11 0.06 20.25
C PHE A 32 7.75 -0.64 20.17
N ASN A 33 6.65 0.11 20.18
CA ASN A 33 5.34 -0.47 19.89
C ASN A 33 5.14 -0.54 18.38
N ILE A 34 4.65 -1.69 17.91
CA ILE A 34 4.22 -1.85 16.52
C ILE A 34 2.98 -1.01 16.28
N LYS A 35 3.05 -0.16 15.25
CA LYS A 35 1.91 0.54 14.68
C LYS A 35 1.64 -0.02 13.29
N SER A 36 0.36 -0.21 12.99
CA SER A 36 -0.11 -0.66 11.68
C SER A 36 -1.30 0.19 11.29
N TRP A 37 -1.16 0.96 10.21
CA TRP A 37 -2.17 1.92 9.77
C TRP A 37 -2.49 1.69 8.30
N THR A 38 -3.76 1.40 8.02
CA THR A 38 -4.28 1.44 6.65
C THR A 38 -4.53 2.89 6.29
N LEU A 39 -3.66 3.43 5.44
CA LEU A 39 -3.69 4.83 5.05
C LEU A 39 -4.66 5.06 3.89
N GLU A 40 -4.69 4.15 2.93
CA GLU A 40 -5.49 4.32 1.72
C GLU A 40 -6.26 3.06 1.39
N VAL A 41 -7.50 3.24 0.92
CA VAL A 41 -8.29 2.23 0.23
C VAL A 41 -8.94 2.92 -0.95
N THR A 42 -8.53 2.55 -2.17
CA THR A 42 -9.00 3.24 -3.38
C THR A 42 -9.41 2.24 -4.45
N SER A 43 -10.37 2.64 -5.28
CA SER A 43 -10.82 1.83 -6.42
C SER A 43 -9.78 1.83 -7.52
N ILE A 44 -9.56 0.66 -8.12
CA ILE A 44 -8.70 0.48 -9.31
C ILE A 44 -9.55 -0.02 -10.48
N PRO A 45 -10.26 0.86 -11.20
CA PRO A 45 -11.11 0.44 -12.30
C PRO A 45 -10.28 -0.05 -13.50
N GLY A 46 -10.84 -0.96 -14.29
CA GLY A 46 -10.23 -1.44 -15.53
C GLY A 46 -9.32 -2.64 -15.34
N LYS A 47 -8.29 -2.76 -16.18
CA LYS A 47 -7.38 -3.91 -16.19
C LYS A 47 -6.33 -3.78 -15.09
N HIS A 48 -6.16 -4.84 -14.30
CA HIS A 48 -5.11 -4.94 -13.28
C HIS A 48 -3.77 -5.36 -13.89
N ASP A 49 -3.21 -4.56 -14.81
CA ASP A 49 -1.82 -4.75 -15.21
C ASP A 49 -0.86 -4.10 -14.21
N GLY A 50 0.42 -4.50 -14.27
CA GLY A 50 1.43 -4.03 -13.33
C GLY A 50 1.62 -2.51 -13.37
N GLU A 51 1.44 -1.88 -14.54
CA GLU A 51 1.55 -0.43 -14.70
C GLU A 51 0.44 0.31 -13.97
N ALA A 52 -0.83 -0.08 -14.17
CA ALA A 52 -1.95 0.53 -13.48
C ALA A 52 -1.83 0.39 -11.94
N ILE A 53 -1.36 -0.76 -11.47
CA ILE A 53 -1.16 -0.99 -10.04
C ILE A 53 -0.02 -0.11 -9.49
N ALA A 54 1.11 -0.03 -10.21
CA ALA A 54 2.23 0.82 -9.83
C ALA A 54 1.82 2.30 -9.76
N ASP A 55 1.08 2.80 -10.75
CA ASP A 55 0.59 4.18 -10.79
C ASP A 55 -0.29 4.51 -9.59
N VAL A 56 -1.19 3.60 -9.19
CA VAL A 56 -2.05 3.80 -8.03
C VAL A 56 -1.20 3.84 -6.75
N LEU A 57 -0.28 2.90 -6.57
CA LEU A 57 0.60 2.87 -5.40
C LEU A 57 1.47 4.13 -5.32
N LEU A 58 2.08 4.57 -6.42
CA LEU A 58 2.90 5.78 -6.46
C LEU A 58 2.07 7.03 -6.10
N ARG A 59 0.82 7.11 -6.55
CA ARG A 59 -0.11 8.18 -6.13
C ARG A 59 -0.41 8.10 -4.64
N CYS A 60 -0.65 6.92 -4.08
CA CYS A 60 -0.88 6.75 -2.64
C CYS A 60 0.35 7.20 -1.83
N PHE A 61 1.56 6.80 -2.24
CA PHE A 61 2.80 7.21 -1.60
C PHE A 61 2.97 8.73 -1.65
N ALA A 62 2.75 9.35 -2.81
CA ALA A 62 2.83 10.80 -2.96
C ALA A 62 1.79 11.54 -2.10
N TRP A 63 0.55 11.06 -2.08
CA TRP A 63 -0.54 11.64 -1.28
C TRP A 63 -0.23 11.65 0.22
N TRP A 64 0.28 10.52 0.73
CA TRP A 64 0.67 10.37 2.13
C TRP A 64 2.09 10.87 2.44
N ARG A 65 2.78 11.47 1.44
CA ARG A 65 4.16 11.97 1.53
C ARG A 65 5.13 10.92 2.06
N LEU A 66 4.91 9.67 1.66
CA LEU A 66 5.77 8.54 2.00
C LEU A 66 6.97 8.54 1.04
N ASP A 67 8.18 8.59 1.59
CA ASP A 67 9.41 8.42 0.80
C ASP A 67 9.61 6.92 0.50
N PRO A 68 9.60 6.48 -0.77
CA PRO A 68 9.82 5.08 -1.13
C PRO A 68 11.20 4.57 -0.69
N LYS A 69 12.21 5.44 -0.57
CA LYS A 69 13.57 5.06 -0.13
C LYS A 69 13.62 4.67 1.35
N LYS A 70 12.62 5.07 2.13
CA LYS A 70 12.46 4.71 3.55
C LYS A 70 11.61 3.45 3.75
N CYS A 71 11.01 2.93 2.68
CA CYS A 71 10.27 1.66 2.71
C CYS A 71 11.26 0.49 2.68
N VAL A 72 11.48 -0.17 3.82
CA VAL A 72 12.46 -1.27 3.92
C VAL A 72 11.94 -2.58 3.34
N ARG A 73 10.61 -2.73 3.29
CA ARG A 73 9.95 -3.91 2.74
C ARG A 73 8.54 -3.57 2.28
N PHE A 74 8.21 -4.02 1.08
CA PHE A 74 6.87 -3.94 0.53
C PHE A 74 6.29 -5.35 0.40
N LEU A 75 5.19 -5.65 1.09
CA LEU A 75 4.52 -6.94 1.05
C LEU A 75 3.30 -6.87 0.11
N ARG A 76 3.19 -7.89 -0.75
CA ARG A 76 2.09 -8.11 -1.69
C ARG A 76 1.59 -9.53 -1.51
N ASP A 77 0.40 -9.81 -2.01
CA ASP A 77 -0.01 -11.19 -2.26
C ASP A 77 0.82 -11.82 -3.40
N ALA A 78 0.52 -13.07 -3.72
CA ALA A 78 1.20 -13.82 -4.78
C ALA A 78 0.46 -13.71 -6.14
N ALA A 79 -0.38 -12.69 -6.33
CA ALA A 79 -1.03 -12.46 -7.61
C ALA A 79 0.01 -12.13 -8.69
N SER A 80 -0.36 -12.30 -9.96
CA SER A 80 0.60 -12.25 -11.07
C SER A 80 1.22 -10.88 -11.34
N ASN A 81 0.65 -9.79 -10.80
CA ASN A 81 0.98 -8.40 -11.15
C ASN A 81 1.24 -7.50 -9.94
#